data_AF-A0A0K1PPA6-F1
#
_entry.id   AF-A0A0K1PPA6-F1
#
_cell.length_a   1.000
_cell.length_b   1.000
_cell.length_c   1.000
_cell.angle_alpha   90.00
_cell.angle_beta   90.00
_cell.angle_gamma   90.00
#
_symmetry.space_group_name_H-M   'P 1'
#
loop_
_entity.id
_entity.type
_entity.pdbx_description
1 polymer ?
#
loop_
_entity_poly.entity_id
_entity_poly.type
_entity_poly.pdbx_seq_one_letter_code
_entity_poly.pdbx_strand_id
1 'polypeptide(L)'
;MPLLLLFASVLGPRDAVAAAEDMLALGEVASPPPSSGVDRSTLKTAAEGELRLLSNAQLPSRQVVVSVAITGATKAPVACTVNAVLRDRKSGTMIAILEGHARSEGSADAELQKAVVRAAVRGAVRQIPEALASK
;
A
#
# COMPACT_ATOMS: atom_id res chain seq x y z
N MET A 1 30.25 39.50 -43.95
CA MET A 1 28.89 38.97 -43.68
C MET A 1 29.03 37.51 -43.26
N PRO A 2 28.96 37.17 -41.96
CA PRO A 2 29.12 35.79 -41.54
C PRO A 2 27.78 35.03 -41.60
N LEU A 3 27.94 33.80 -42.03
CA LEU A 3 27.01 32.71 -42.27
C LEU A 3 26.15 32.37 -41.02
N LEU A 4 24.83 32.32 -41.18
CA LEU A 4 23.88 31.90 -40.14
C LEU A 4 23.94 30.38 -39.96
N LEU A 5 24.27 29.91 -38.76
CA LEU A 5 24.16 28.50 -38.35
C LEU A 5 22.71 28.19 -37.94
N LEU A 6 22.03 27.37 -38.75
CA LEU A 6 20.73 26.79 -38.42
C LEU A 6 20.95 25.60 -37.46
N PHE A 7 20.50 25.74 -36.21
CA PHE A 7 20.36 24.61 -35.29
C PHE A 7 19.06 23.87 -35.59
N ALA A 8 19.14 22.73 -36.28
CA ALA A 8 18.04 21.80 -36.39
C ALA A 8 17.97 20.96 -35.10
N SER A 9 17.00 21.26 -34.23
CA SER A 9 16.68 20.42 -33.08
C SER A 9 15.95 19.17 -33.57
N VAL A 10 16.67 18.04 -33.60
CA VAL A 10 16.08 16.71 -33.79
C VAL A 10 15.18 16.43 -32.58
N LEU A 11 13.86 16.51 -32.77
CA LEU A 11 12.89 15.90 -31.86
C LEU A 11 13.04 14.39 -32.00
N GLY A 12 13.83 13.79 -31.12
CA GLY A 12 13.78 12.34 -30.89
C GLY A 12 12.37 11.96 -30.39
N PRO A 13 11.82 10.81 -30.82
CA PRO A 13 10.58 10.32 -30.26
C PRO A 13 10.78 10.14 -28.75
N ARG A 14 10.06 10.94 -27.97
CA ARG A 14 9.85 10.66 -26.55
C ARG A 14 9.32 9.24 -26.47
N ASP A 15 10.07 8.36 -25.83
CA ASP A 15 9.58 7.09 -25.29
C ASP A 15 8.37 7.39 -24.40
N ALA A 16 7.20 7.48 -25.03
CA ALA A 16 5.91 7.39 -24.38
C ALA A 16 5.64 5.93 -24.05
N VAL A 17 6.55 5.30 -23.30
CA VAL A 17 6.14 4.27 -22.38
C VAL A 17 5.43 5.04 -21.28
N ALA A 18 4.13 5.27 -21.49
CA ALA A 18 3.25 5.58 -20.39
C ALA A 18 3.43 4.44 -19.39
N ALA A 19 4.31 4.65 -18.41
CA ALA A 19 4.38 3.80 -17.23
C ALA A 19 2.93 3.72 -16.77
N ALA A 20 2.34 2.52 -16.85
CA ALA A 20 1.01 2.30 -16.35
C ALA A 20 1.05 2.78 -14.89
N GLU A 21 0.49 3.95 -14.63
CA GLU A 21 0.50 4.50 -13.29
C GLU A 21 -0.31 3.52 -12.46
N ASP A 22 0.35 2.83 -11.52
CA ASP A 22 -0.33 1.89 -10.64
C ASP A 22 -1.53 2.60 -10.03
N MET A 23 -2.72 2.05 -10.27
CA MET A 23 -3.97 2.58 -9.72
C MET A 23 -3.96 2.52 -8.19
N LEU A 24 -3.09 1.68 -7.62
CA LEU A 24 -2.93 1.46 -6.21
C LEU A 24 -1.46 1.59 -5.81
N ALA A 25 -1.12 2.63 -5.06
CA ALA A 25 0.23 2.84 -4.55
C ALA A 25 0.27 2.68 -3.02
N LEU A 26 1.34 2.08 -2.50
CA LEU A 26 1.66 2.17 -1.08
C LEU A 26 2.27 3.56 -0.81
N GLY A 27 1.61 4.32 0.06
CA GLY A 27 2.10 5.60 0.56
C GLY A 27 2.86 5.44 1.86
N GLU A 28 2.32 6.01 2.92
CA GLU A 28 2.98 6.00 4.23
C GLU A 28 2.82 4.65 4.94
N VAL A 29 3.91 4.16 5.51
CA VAL A 29 3.91 3.06 6.48
C VAL A 29 4.33 3.66 7.82
N ALA A 30 3.39 3.77 8.75
CA ALA A 30 3.67 4.29 10.09
C ALA A 30 4.64 3.35 10.82
N SER A 31 5.51 3.92 11.66
CA SER A 31 6.37 3.14 12.55
C SER A 31 5.50 2.38 13.55
N PRO A 32 5.57 1.04 13.62
CA PRO A 32 4.82 0.29 14.61
C PRO A 32 5.24 0.65 16.05
N PRO A 33 4.33 0.57 17.03
CA PRO A 33 4.70 0.70 18.44
C PRO A 33 5.77 -0.32 18.83
N PRO A 34 6.76 0.01 19.67
CA PRO A 34 7.78 -0.95 20.12
C PRO A 34 7.20 -2.20 20.81
N SER A 35 6.05 -2.05 21.48
CA SER A 35 5.32 -3.14 22.12
C SER A 35 4.76 -4.17 21.13
N SER A 36 4.58 -3.79 19.85
CA SER A 36 4.02 -4.67 18.83
C SER A 36 4.94 -5.83 18.49
N GLY A 37 6.26 -5.72 18.72
CA GLY A 37 7.28 -6.68 18.29
C GLY A 37 7.44 -6.80 16.76
N VAL A 38 6.88 -5.86 16.00
CA VAL A 38 6.92 -5.83 14.54
C VAL A 38 7.69 -4.60 14.11
N ASP A 39 8.69 -4.77 13.25
CA ASP A 39 9.39 -3.63 12.65
C ASP A 39 8.64 -3.06 11.44
N ARG A 40 8.97 -1.81 11.10
CA ARG A 40 8.36 -1.10 9.96
C ARG A 40 8.60 -1.82 8.63
N SER A 41 9.76 -2.46 8.44
CA SER A 41 10.09 -3.20 7.21
C SER A 41 9.20 -4.42 7.02
N THR A 42 8.83 -5.11 8.09
CA THR A 42 7.92 -6.26 8.08
C THR A 42 6.52 -5.83 7.69
N LEU A 43 6.01 -4.75 8.30
CA LEU A 43 4.72 -4.18 7.91
C LEU A 43 4.71 -3.69 6.46
N LYS A 44 5.77 -2.99 6.03
CA LYS A 44 5.92 -2.52 4.64
C LYS A 44 5.93 -3.69 3.65
N THR A 45 6.75 -4.71 3.90
CA THR A 45 6.86 -5.90 3.04
C THR A 45 5.53 -6.64 2.93
N ALA A 46 4.82 -6.79 4.05
CA ALA A 46 3.48 -7.39 4.05
C ALA A 46 2.49 -6.57 3.23
N ALA A 47 2.47 -5.25 3.40
CA ALA A 47 1.57 -4.35 2.66
C ALA A 47 1.86 -4.37 1.16
N GLU A 48 3.11 -4.21 0.74
CA GLU A 48 3.49 -4.30 -0.68
C GLU A 48 3.12 -5.66 -1.27
N GLY A 49 3.38 -6.75 -0.54
CA GLY A 49 3.07 -8.10 -0.97
C GLY A 49 1.58 -8.31 -1.22
N GLU A 50 0.71 -7.85 -0.31
CA GLU A 50 -0.74 -8.01 -0.48
C GLU A 50 -1.33 -7.02 -1.51
N LEU A 51 -0.82 -5.79 -1.60
CA LEU A 51 -1.26 -4.81 -2.61
C LEU A 51 -0.94 -5.29 -4.04
N ARG A 52 0.23 -5.92 -4.26
CA ARG A 52 0.60 -6.51 -5.55
C ARG A 52 -0.32 -7.64 -6.01
N LEU A 53 -1.03 -8.28 -5.07
CA LEU A 53 -1.99 -9.35 -5.38
C LEU A 53 -3.35 -8.79 -5.81
N LEU A 54 -3.63 -7.51 -5.58
CA LEU A 54 -4.82 -6.86 -6.11
C LEU A 54 -4.61 -6.58 -7.59
N SER A 55 -5.51 -7.13 -8.41
CA SER A 55 -5.50 -6.87 -9.84
C SER A 55 -6.11 -5.51 -10.14
N ASN A 56 -5.53 -4.75 -11.07
CA ASN A 56 -6.11 -3.52 -11.60
C ASN A 56 -7.52 -3.72 -12.18
N ALA A 57 -7.88 -4.95 -12.60
CA ALA A 57 -9.22 -5.26 -13.08
C ALA A 57 -10.31 -5.21 -11.97
N GLN A 58 -9.91 -5.32 -10.70
CA GLN A 58 -10.82 -5.23 -9.55
C GLN A 58 -10.98 -3.79 -9.05
N LEU A 59 -10.16 -2.87 -9.55
CA LEU A 59 -10.12 -1.50 -9.09
C LEU A 59 -10.83 -0.61 -10.12
N PRO A 60 -11.70 0.32 -9.69
CA PRO A 60 -12.19 1.36 -10.60
C PRO A 60 -11.03 2.23 -11.10
N SER A 61 -11.25 3.02 -12.15
CA SER A 61 -10.26 3.87 -12.82
C SER A 61 -9.68 5.03 -11.98
N ARG A 62 -9.74 4.92 -10.66
CA ARG A 62 -9.33 5.92 -9.68
C ARG A 62 -7.98 5.54 -9.10
N GLN A 63 -7.01 6.45 -9.22
CA GLN A 63 -5.72 6.30 -8.56
C GLN A 63 -5.82 6.60 -7.07
N VAL A 64 -5.35 5.68 -6.25
CA VAL A 64 -5.42 5.78 -4.79
C VAL A 64 -4.08 5.43 -4.14
N VAL A 65 -3.86 6.05 -2.99
CA VAL A 65 -2.70 5.82 -2.12
C VAL A 65 -3.19 5.16 -0.84
N VAL A 66 -2.59 4.02 -0.49
CA VAL A 66 -2.87 3.28 0.74
C VAL A 66 -1.80 3.58 1.75
N SER A 67 -2.17 3.99 2.95
CA SER A 67 -1.23 4.17 4.07
C SER A 67 -1.58 3.20 5.18
N VAL A 68 -0.59 2.54 5.78
CA VAL A 68 -0.81 1.45 6.74
C VAL A 68 -0.18 1.73 8.09
N ALA A 69 -0.88 1.35 9.16
CA ALA A 69 -0.41 1.47 10.53
C ALA A 69 -0.91 0.30 11.38
N ILE A 70 -0.07 -0.19 12.30
CA ILE A 70 -0.52 -1.11 13.36
C ILE A 70 -1.18 -0.28 14.46
N THR A 71 -2.44 -0.59 14.76
CA THR A 71 -3.26 0.09 15.77
C THR A 71 -3.46 -0.76 17.02
N GLY A 72 -3.21 -2.07 16.95
CA GLY A 72 -3.23 -2.98 18.10
C GLY A 72 -2.32 -4.18 17.87
N ALA A 73 -1.65 -4.64 18.92
CA ALA A 73 -0.86 -5.87 18.87
C ALA A 73 -0.74 -6.51 20.26
N THR A 74 -0.88 -7.82 20.33
CA THR A 74 -0.69 -8.62 21.56
C THR A 74 0.23 -9.80 21.29
N LYS A 75 0.99 -10.23 22.29
CA LYS A 75 1.96 -11.33 22.17
C LYS A 75 1.41 -12.69 22.64
N ALA A 76 0.45 -12.70 23.55
CA ALA A 76 -0.17 -13.94 24.04
C ALA A 76 -1.63 -13.68 24.40
N PRO A 77 -2.61 -14.13 23.59
CA PRO A 77 -2.42 -14.71 22.25
C PRO A 77 -1.78 -13.71 21.27
N VAL A 78 -1.13 -14.22 20.22
CA VAL A 78 -0.56 -13.35 19.17
C VAL A 78 -1.72 -12.75 18.38
N ALA A 79 -1.90 -11.43 18.43
CA ALA A 79 -2.90 -10.73 17.64
C ALA A 79 -2.36 -9.42 17.08
N CYS A 80 -2.91 -8.99 15.95
CA CYS A 80 -2.55 -7.75 15.28
C CYS A 80 -3.79 -7.12 14.66
N THR A 81 -3.95 -5.81 14.85
CA THR A 81 -4.93 -4.97 14.16
C THR A 81 -4.16 -3.92 13.36
N VAL A 82 -4.51 -3.80 12.08
CA VAL A 82 -3.92 -2.87 11.12
C VAL A 82 -5.01 -2.01 10.52
N ASN A 83 -4.75 -0.72 10.43
CA ASN A 83 -5.59 0.21 9.67
C ASN A 83 -4.90 0.54 8.34
N ALA A 84 -5.65 0.45 7.25
CA ALA A 84 -5.27 0.92 5.93
C ALA A 84 -6.13 2.13 5.55
N VAL A 85 -5.51 3.30 5.47
CA VAL A 85 -6.16 4.55 5.05
C VAL A 85 -6.05 4.68 3.54
N LEU A 86 -7.18 4.77 2.86
CA LEU A 86 -7.26 4.99 1.43
C LEU A 86 -7.45 6.47 1.15
N ARG A 87 -6.58 7.04 0.32
CA ARG A 87 -6.65 8.43 -0.13
C ARG A 87 -6.69 8.50 -1.63
N ASP A 88 -7.50 9.41 -2.15
CA ASP A 88 -7.46 9.79 -3.56
C ASP A 88 -6.11 10.43 -3.89
N ARG A 89 -5.40 9.91 -4.91
CA ARG A 89 -4.05 10.38 -5.22
C ARG A 89 -4.01 11.84 -5.68
N LYS A 90 -5.06 12.30 -6.38
CA LYS A 90 -5.10 13.63 -6.99
C LYS A 90 -5.50 14.72 -5.99
N SER A 91 -6.51 14.46 -5.17
CA SER A 91 -7.09 15.44 -4.23
C SER A 91 -6.58 15.28 -2.80
N GLY A 92 -5.99 14.14 -2.45
CA GLY A 92 -5.62 13.80 -1.07
C GLY A 92 -6.82 13.44 -0.19
N THR A 93 -8.04 13.47 -0.72
CA THR A 93 -9.28 13.18 0.03
C THR A 93 -9.24 11.76 0.57
N MET A 94 -9.54 11.60 1.86
CA MET A 94 -9.72 10.28 2.47
C MET A 94 -11.00 9.63 1.94
N ILE A 95 -10.85 8.42 1.39
CA ILE A 95 -11.96 7.64 0.85
C ILE A 95 -12.52 6.73 1.94
N ALA A 96 -11.62 5.99 2.62
CA ALA A 96 -12.00 5.03 3.64
C ALA A 96 -10.84 4.77 4.61
N ILE A 97 -11.18 4.24 5.78
CA ILE A 97 -10.25 3.58 6.70
C ILE A 97 -10.70 2.13 6.79
N LEU A 98 -9.83 1.21 6.39
CA LEU A 98 -10.10 -0.23 6.38
C LEU A 98 -9.35 -0.88 7.50
N GLU A 99 -10.04 -1.65 8.33
CA GLU A 99 -9.43 -2.36 9.45
C GLU A 99 -9.28 -3.84 9.10
N GLY A 100 -8.09 -4.37 9.40
CA GLY A 100 -7.80 -5.80 9.30
C GLY A 100 -7.31 -6.32 10.64
N HIS A 101 -7.89 -7.43 11.08
CA HIS A 101 -7.54 -8.08 12.34
C HIS A 101 -7.16 -9.53 12.10
N ALA A 102 -6.14 -10.00 12.82
CA ALA A 102 -5.77 -11.40 12.85
C ALA A 102 -5.31 -11.80 14.25
N ARG A 103 -5.57 -13.06 14.60
CA ARG A 103 -5.19 -13.68 15.87
C ARG A 103 -4.76 -15.12 15.64
N SER A 104 -3.80 -15.59 16.44
CA SER A 104 -3.41 -17.01 16.51
C SER A 104 -3.19 -17.45 17.95
N GLU A 105 -3.52 -18.70 18.22
CA GLU A 105 -3.22 -19.38 19.48
C GLU A 105 -1.80 -19.95 19.38
N GLY A 106 -0.89 -19.41 20.18
CA GLY A 106 0.52 -19.78 20.14
C GLY A 106 1.37 -18.80 20.94
N SER A 107 2.61 -19.21 21.24
CA SER A 107 3.61 -18.31 21.80
C SER A 107 4.12 -17.35 20.72
N ALA A 108 4.51 -16.14 21.13
CA ALA A 108 5.04 -15.10 20.24
C ALA A 108 6.44 -15.43 19.70
N ASP A 109 6.54 -16.44 18.85
CA ASP A 109 7.68 -16.58 17.94
C ASP A 109 7.56 -15.61 16.76
N ALA A 110 8.71 -15.18 16.23
CA ALA A 110 8.81 -14.17 15.19
C ALA A 110 8.09 -14.58 13.89
N GLU A 111 8.11 -15.86 13.51
CA GLU A 111 7.45 -16.32 12.29
C GLU A 111 5.93 -16.29 12.44
N LEU A 112 5.40 -16.68 13.61
CA LEU A 112 3.97 -16.58 13.89
C LEU A 112 3.51 -15.12 13.87
N GLN A 113 4.31 -14.23 14.46
CA GLN A 113 4.03 -12.80 14.47
C GLN A 113 4.00 -12.20 13.07
N LYS A 114 4.96 -12.53 12.20
CA LYS A 114 4.96 -12.13 10.78
C LYS A 114 3.71 -12.66 10.06
N ALA A 115 3.33 -13.91 10.30
CA ALA A 115 2.14 -14.51 9.69
C ALA A 115 0.85 -13.79 10.13
N VAL A 116 0.71 -13.46 11.42
CA VAL A 116 -0.44 -12.73 11.96
C VAL A 116 -0.49 -11.30 11.41
N VAL A 117 0.64 -10.58 11.33
CA VAL A 117 0.69 -9.25 10.69
C VAL A 117 0.25 -9.32 9.24
N ARG A 118 0.78 -10.28 8.47
CA ARG A 118 0.41 -10.46 7.07
C ARG A 118 -1.08 -10.77 6.91
N ALA A 119 -1.65 -11.58 7.78
CA ALA A 119 -3.09 -11.89 7.77
C ALA A 119 -3.94 -10.65 8.09
N ALA A 120 -3.55 -9.83 9.08
CA ALA A 120 -4.22 -8.57 9.39
C ALA A 120 -4.16 -7.59 8.19
N VAL A 121 -2.98 -7.39 7.61
CA VAL A 121 -2.79 -6.56 6.41
C VAL A 121 -3.66 -7.05 5.26
N ARG A 122 -3.67 -8.35 4.98
CA ARG A 122 -4.53 -8.96 3.96
C ARG A 122 -6.01 -8.67 4.21
N GLY A 123 -6.45 -8.77 5.45
CA GLY A 123 -7.82 -8.45 5.86
C GLY A 123 -8.22 -7.02 5.48
N ALA A 124 -7.34 -6.04 5.78
CA ALA A 124 -7.58 -4.64 5.41
C ALA A 124 -7.54 -4.43 3.88
N VAL A 125 -6.54 -5.00 3.20
CA VAL A 125 -6.32 -4.84 1.76
C VAL A 125 -7.45 -5.45 0.92
N ARG A 126 -8.02 -6.58 1.33
CA ARG A 126 -9.12 -7.24 0.60
C ARG A 126 -10.41 -6.42 0.53
N GLN A 127 -10.57 -5.45 1.42
CA GLN A 127 -11.75 -4.56 1.43
C GLN A 127 -11.61 -3.38 0.44
N ILE A 128 -10.42 -3.17 -0.16
CA ILE A 128 -10.15 -2.05 -1.06
C ILE A 128 -11.11 -2.00 -2.26
N PRO A 129 -11.33 -3.09 -3.03
CA PRO A 129 -12.23 -3.04 -4.18
C PRO A 129 -13.65 -2.59 -3.82
N GLU A 130 -14.19 -3.13 -2.73
CA GLU A 130 -15.53 -2.79 -2.25
C GLU A 130 -15.63 -1.34 -1.78
N ALA A 131 -14.63 -0.86 -1.03
CA ALA A 131 -14.56 0.52 -0.56
C ALA A 131 -14.42 1.56 -1.70
N LEU A 132 -13.94 1.13 -2.86
CA LEU A 132 -13.87 1.98 -4.05
C LEU A 132 -15.12 1.88 -4.93
N ALA A 133 -15.89 0.80 -4.81
CA ALA A 133 -17.15 0.58 -5.51
C ALA A 133 -18.34 1.28 -4.82
N SER A 134 -18.29 1.45 -3.50
CA SER A 134 -19.31 2.18 -2.73
C SER A 134 -19.20 3.69 -3.00
N LYS A 135 -19.99 4.16 -3.95
CA LYS A 135 -20.16 5.58 -4.26
C LYS A 135 -21.62 5.91 -4.46
#